data_AF-A0AA41UF72-F1
#
_entry.id   AF-A0AA41UF72-F1
#
_cell.length_a   1.000
_cell.length_b   1.000
_cell.length_c   1.000
_cell.angle_alpha   90.00
_cell.angle_beta   90.00
_cell.angle_gamma   90.00
#
_symmetry.space_group_name_H-M   'P 1'
#
loop_
_entity.id
_entity.type
_entity.pdbx_description
1 polymer ?
#
loop_
_entity_poly.entity_id
_entity_poly.type
_entity_poly.pdbx_seq_one_letter_code
_entity_poly.pdbx_strand_id
1 'polypeptide(L)'
;MFAETLHQNASPIADPLVATIAAYRAGLVAYNNRATGDLSTEALDQLAEETFGAPMHKLEAWPPPALSLEAVIEALKVAVDENEDFSGSDLSARMVAVALAYFDPTYSPRA
;
A
#
# COMPACT_ATOMS: atom_id res chain seq x y z
N MET A 1 -22.42 15.21 21.76
CA MET A 1 -21.84 13.95 22.24
C MET A 1 -21.79 12.95 21.09
N PHE A 2 -20.82 13.06 20.17
CA PHE A 2 -20.64 12.11 19.05
C PHE A 2 -19.15 11.78 18.78
N ALA A 3 -18.26 12.07 19.72
CA ALA A 3 -16.82 11.88 19.54
C ALA A 3 -16.26 10.65 20.30
N GLU A 4 -17.06 9.97 21.13
CA GLU A 4 -16.53 8.97 22.07
C GLU A 4 -16.71 7.50 21.65
N THR A 5 -17.26 7.20 20.46
CA THR A 5 -17.58 5.80 20.12
C THR A 5 -16.65 5.14 19.09
N LEU A 6 -15.61 5.82 18.57
CA LEU A 6 -14.73 5.22 17.55
C LEU A 6 -13.45 4.55 18.08
N HIS A 7 -13.16 4.62 19.40
CA HIS A 7 -11.89 4.11 19.94
C HIS A 7 -11.94 2.71 20.57
N GLN A 8 -13.05 1.98 20.52
CA GLN A 8 -13.22 0.77 21.35
C GLN A 8 -13.04 -0.59 20.67
N ASN A 9 -12.64 -0.67 19.40
CA ASN A 9 -12.34 -1.96 18.75
C ASN A 9 -10.93 -2.01 18.15
N ALA A 10 -9.92 -1.46 18.83
CA ALA A 10 -8.54 -1.82 18.56
C ALA A 10 -8.32 -3.28 19.04
N SER A 11 -8.68 -4.25 18.21
CA SER A 11 -8.11 -5.59 18.35
C SER A 11 -6.58 -5.46 18.36
N PRO A 12 -5.85 -6.12 19.27
CA PRO A 12 -4.38 -6.09 19.30
C PRO A 12 -3.73 -6.81 18.10
N ILE A 13 -4.53 -7.24 17.12
CA ILE A 13 -4.08 -7.83 15.88
C ILE A 13 -3.70 -6.66 14.97
N ALA A 14 -2.39 -6.44 14.81
CA ALA A 14 -1.85 -5.46 13.88
C ALA A 14 -2.53 -5.60 12.50
N ASP A 15 -2.92 -4.48 11.91
CA ASP A 15 -3.60 -4.47 10.62
C ASP A 15 -2.66 -5.09 9.55
N PRO A 16 -3.05 -6.20 8.89
CA PRO A 16 -2.19 -6.88 7.94
C PRO A 16 -1.85 -6.01 6.72
N LEU A 17 -2.63 -4.95 6.45
CA LEU A 17 -2.30 -3.97 5.43
C LEU A 17 -1.06 -3.16 5.83
N VAL A 18 -0.99 -2.68 7.09
CA VAL A 18 0.16 -1.92 7.60
C VAL A 18 1.44 -2.75 7.50
N ALA A 19 1.37 -4.03 7.91
CA ALA A 19 2.51 -4.93 7.78
C ALA A 19 2.95 -5.15 6.31
N THR A 20 1.98 -5.23 5.39
CA THR A 20 2.26 -5.41 3.96
C THR A 20 2.87 -4.14 3.34
N ILE A 21 2.37 -2.95 3.71
CA ILE A 21 2.94 -1.65 3.31
C ILE A 21 4.36 -1.50 3.85
N ALA A 22 4.60 -1.88 5.10
CA ALA A 22 5.95 -1.84 5.68
C ALA A 22 6.92 -2.75 4.92
N ALA A 23 6.49 -3.95 4.51
CA ALA A 23 7.29 -4.86 3.69
C ALA A 23 7.59 -4.27 2.30
N TYR A 24 6.59 -3.66 1.65
CA TYR A 24 6.77 -2.97 0.36
C TYR A 24 7.80 -1.83 0.48
N ARG A 25 7.65 -0.94 1.48
CA ARG A 25 8.59 0.17 1.73
C ARG A 25 10.00 -0.33 2.03
N ALA A 26 10.14 -1.40 2.82
CA ALA A 26 11.44 -2.03 3.08
C ALA A 26 12.07 -2.61 1.80
N GLY A 27 11.25 -3.21 0.93
CA GLY A 27 11.65 -3.68 -0.39
C GLY A 27 12.17 -2.55 -1.29
N LEU A 28 11.45 -1.42 -1.36
CA LEU A 28 11.90 -0.24 -2.11
C LEU A 28 13.26 0.27 -1.63
N VAL A 29 13.47 0.32 -0.30
CA VAL A 29 14.77 0.69 0.27
C VAL A 29 15.85 -0.31 -0.15
N ALA A 30 15.56 -1.62 -0.13
CA ALA A 30 16.50 -2.65 -0.55
C ALA A 30 16.83 -2.55 -2.05
N TYR A 31 15.84 -2.25 -2.89
CA TYR A 31 16.02 -1.98 -4.32
C TYR A 31 16.92 -0.76 -4.53
N ASN A 32 16.57 0.39 -3.96
CA ASN A 32 17.29 1.65 -4.14
C ASN A 32 18.75 1.57 -3.68
N ASN A 33 19.05 0.75 -2.67
CA ASN A 33 20.43 0.51 -2.22
C ASN A 33 21.25 -0.38 -3.17
N ARG A 34 20.60 -1.16 -4.03
CA ARG A 34 21.22 -2.15 -4.94
C ARG A 34 21.15 -1.74 -6.42
N ALA A 35 20.17 -0.91 -6.79
CA ALA A 35 19.92 -0.49 -8.16
C ALA A 35 20.96 0.55 -8.60
N THR A 36 22.07 0.07 -9.15
CA THR A 36 23.15 0.89 -9.71
C THR A 36 22.97 1.07 -11.22
N GLY A 37 23.46 2.19 -11.76
CA GLY A 37 23.25 2.58 -13.17
C GLY A 37 23.97 1.71 -14.22
N ASP A 38 24.78 0.75 -13.79
CA ASP A 38 25.49 -0.23 -14.63
C ASP A 38 24.70 -1.53 -14.83
N LEU A 39 23.61 -1.74 -14.09
CA LEU A 39 22.71 -2.88 -14.29
C LEU A 39 21.91 -2.70 -15.60
N SER A 40 21.69 -3.81 -16.31
CA SER A 40 20.75 -3.83 -17.43
C SER A 40 19.32 -3.66 -16.95
N THR A 41 18.42 -3.27 -17.84
CA THR A 41 16.97 -3.20 -17.55
C THR A 41 16.44 -4.54 -17.01
N GLU A 42 16.80 -5.66 -17.63
CA GLU A 42 16.40 -6.99 -17.17
C GLU A 42 16.89 -7.30 -15.74
N ALA A 43 18.10 -6.85 -15.39
CA ALA A 43 18.64 -7.03 -14.04
C ALA A 43 17.94 -6.14 -13.01
N LEU A 44 17.53 -4.93 -13.40
CA LEU A 44 16.71 -4.04 -12.58
C LEU A 44 15.31 -4.63 -12.35
N ASP A 45 14.67 -5.15 -13.38
CA ASP A 45 13.35 -5.79 -13.26
C ASP A 45 13.40 -7.01 -12.33
N GLN A 46 14.42 -7.86 -12.48
CA GLN A 46 14.64 -9.00 -11.58
C GLN A 46 14.89 -8.55 -10.13
N LEU A 47 15.67 -7.48 -9.94
CA LEU A 47 15.94 -6.92 -8.62
C LEU A 47 14.67 -6.35 -7.98
N ALA A 48 13.79 -5.71 -8.75
CA ALA A 48 12.50 -5.22 -8.29
C ALA A 48 11.63 -6.38 -7.76
N GLU A 49 11.51 -7.45 -8.53
CA GLU A 49 10.76 -8.65 -8.12
C GLU A 49 11.32 -9.32 -6.86
N GLU A 50 12.65 -9.36 -6.71
CA GLU A 50 13.32 -9.90 -5.52
C GLU A 50 13.14 -9.07 -4.25
N THR A 51 12.84 -7.77 -4.39
CA THR A 51 12.86 -6.83 -3.27
C THR A 51 11.46 -6.36 -2.89
N PHE A 52 10.75 -5.68 -3.79
CA PHE A 52 9.44 -5.08 -3.51
C PHE A 52 8.30 -5.65 -4.36
N GLY A 53 8.57 -6.42 -5.42
CA GLY A 53 7.53 -6.92 -6.32
C GLY A 53 6.47 -7.74 -5.58
N ALA A 54 6.88 -8.76 -4.82
CA ALA A 54 5.94 -9.59 -4.06
C ALA A 54 4.98 -8.81 -3.13
N PRO A 55 5.45 -7.88 -2.26
CA PRO A 55 4.53 -7.07 -1.46
C PRO A 55 3.74 -6.04 -2.29
N MET A 56 4.28 -5.50 -3.38
CA MET A 56 3.56 -4.61 -4.30
C MET A 56 2.37 -5.34 -4.95
N HIS A 57 2.60 -6.49 -5.57
CA HIS A 57 1.56 -7.33 -6.18
C HIS A 57 0.44 -7.67 -5.18
N LYS A 58 0.81 -7.94 -3.93
CA LYS A 58 -0.15 -8.19 -2.85
C LYS A 58 -0.99 -6.96 -2.52
N LEU A 59 -0.40 -5.76 -2.54
CA LEU A 59 -1.12 -4.51 -2.31
C LEU A 59 -2.05 -4.17 -3.48
N GLU A 60 -1.63 -4.37 -4.72
CA GLU A 60 -2.45 -4.15 -5.93
C GLU A 60 -3.68 -5.06 -5.98
N ALA A 61 -3.53 -6.29 -5.51
CA ALA A 61 -4.62 -7.27 -5.38
C ALA A 61 -5.40 -7.16 -4.05
N TRP A 62 -5.11 -6.17 -3.20
CA TRP A 62 -5.66 -6.12 -1.86
C TRP A 62 -7.19 -5.94 -1.85
N PRO A 63 -7.95 -6.80 -1.14
CA PRO A 63 -9.39 -6.62 -1.04
C PRO A 63 -9.72 -5.44 -0.10
N PRO A 64 -10.62 -4.52 -0.49
CA PRO A 64 -11.14 -3.52 0.44
C PRO A 64 -11.96 -4.15 1.60
N PRO A 65 -12.09 -3.49 2.76
CA PRO A 65 -11.48 -2.22 3.18
C PRO A 65 -10.20 -2.39 4.02
N ALA A 66 -9.54 -1.29 4.36
CA ALA A 66 -8.63 -1.24 5.50
C ALA A 66 -9.37 -1.54 6.82
N LEU A 67 -8.69 -2.02 7.86
CA LEU A 67 -9.32 -2.40 9.14
C LEU A 67 -9.15 -1.34 10.24
N SER A 68 -8.31 -0.32 10.00
CA SER A 68 -7.98 0.71 10.98
C SER A 68 -7.68 2.06 10.31
N LEU A 69 -7.83 3.14 11.07
CA LEU A 69 -7.45 4.48 10.60
C LEU A 69 -5.95 4.60 10.31
N GLU A 70 -5.09 3.89 11.06
CA GLU A 70 -3.66 3.81 10.78
C GLU A 70 -3.41 3.23 9.39
N ALA A 71 -4.04 2.10 9.06
CA ALA A 71 -3.90 1.46 7.76
C ALA A 71 -4.45 2.32 6.61
N VAL A 72 -5.53 3.06 6.85
CA VAL A 72 -6.04 4.06 5.90
C VAL A 72 -5.00 5.13 5.60
N ILE A 73 -4.39 5.70 6.64
CA ILE A 73 -3.38 6.76 6.48
C ILE A 73 -2.16 6.22 5.72
N GLU A 74 -1.68 5.03 6.08
CA GLU A 74 -0.55 4.40 5.39
C GLU A 74 -0.87 4.08 3.93
N ALA A 75 -2.07 3.59 3.61
CA ALA A 75 -2.51 3.36 2.24
C ALA A 75 -2.54 4.67 1.43
N LEU A 76 -3.11 5.74 1.99
CA LEU A 76 -3.17 7.03 1.32
C LEU A 76 -1.77 7.63 1.07
N LYS A 77 -0.81 7.45 1.98
CA LYS A 77 0.58 7.84 1.74
C LYS A 77 1.18 7.09 0.56
N VAL A 78 1.02 5.76 0.51
CA VAL A 78 1.46 4.96 -0.65
C VAL A 78 0.84 5.47 -1.95
N ALA A 79 -0.46 5.79 -1.95
CA ALA A 79 -1.11 6.32 -3.14
C ALA A 79 -0.56 7.68 -3.61
N VAL A 80 -0.22 8.57 -2.67
CA VAL A 80 0.41 9.86 -2.98
C VAL A 80 1.80 9.64 -3.56
N ASP A 81 2.64 8.87 -2.87
CA ASP A 81 4.02 8.58 -3.27
C ASP A 81 4.05 8.00 -4.70
N GLU A 82 3.24 6.97 -4.97
CA GLU A 82 3.13 6.33 -6.29
C GLU A 82 2.60 7.27 -7.39
N ASN A 83 1.67 8.17 -7.05
CA ASN A 83 1.16 9.13 -8.03
C ASN A 83 2.18 10.22 -8.37
N GLU A 84 3.04 10.61 -7.43
CA GLU A 84 4.15 11.52 -7.68
C GLU A 84 5.22 10.88 -8.58
N ASP A 85 5.55 9.61 -8.33
CA ASP A 85 6.59 8.89 -9.07
C ASP A 85 6.14 8.49 -10.50
N PHE A 86 4.88 8.08 -10.67
CA PHE A 86 4.41 7.46 -11.92
C PHE A 86 3.26 8.20 -12.63
N SER A 87 2.77 9.32 -12.09
CA SER A 87 1.53 9.98 -12.56
C SER A 87 0.29 9.07 -12.53
N GLY A 88 0.30 8.08 -11.63
CA GLY A 88 -0.76 7.08 -11.46
C GLY A 88 -0.26 5.65 -11.65
N SER A 89 -0.80 4.71 -10.86
CA SER A 89 -0.50 3.28 -10.93
C SER A 89 -1.68 2.45 -10.43
N ASP A 90 -1.70 1.15 -10.76
CA ASP A 90 -2.70 0.23 -10.22
C ASP A 90 -2.63 0.18 -8.69
N LEU A 91 -1.42 0.26 -8.13
CA LEU A 91 -1.19 0.38 -6.70
C LEU A 91 -1.81 1.64 -6.11
N SER A 92 -1.61 2.81 -6.71
CA SER A 92 -2.17 4.06 -6.19
C SER A 92 -3.70 4.06 -6.23
N ALA A 93 -4.30 3.63 -7.34
CA ALA A 93 -5.75 3.49 -7.47
C ALA A 93 -6.31 2.50 -6.43
N ARG A 94 -5.62 1.37 -6.22
CA ARG A 94 -6.03 0.36 -5.25
C ARG A 94 -5.98 0.88 -3.82
N MET A 95 -4.91 1.56 -3.42
CA MET A 95 -4.77 2.08 -2.07
C MET A 95 -5.82 3.17 -1.74
N VAL A 96 -6.18 4.00 -2.71
CA VAL A 96 -7.33 4.92 -2.57
C VAL A 96 -8.63 4.16 -2.37
N ALA A 97 -8.88 3.10 -3.14
CA ALA A 97 -10.10 2.29 -2.99
C ALA A 97 -10.20 1.61 -1.62
N VAL A 98 -9.08 1.08 -1.11
CA VAL A 98 -8.99 0.45 0.21
C VAL A 98 -9.28 1.46 1.33
N ALA A 99 -8.73 2.67 1.22
CA ALA A 99 -8.98 3.76 2.16
C ALA A 99 -10.43 4.27 2.08
N LEU A 100 -10.97 4.45 0.88
CA LEU A 100 -12.34 4.95 0.68
C LEU A 100 -13.38 3.96 1.23
N ALA A 101 -13.18 2.66 1.03
CA ALA A 101 -14.08 1.63 1.56
C ALA A 101 -14.12 1.57 3.11
N TYR A 102 -13.10 2.08 3.80
CA TYR A 102 -13.15 2.24 5.27
C TYR A 102 -14.13 3.34 5.69
N PHE A 103 -14.19 4.45 4.93
CA PHE A 103 -15.09 5.56 5.22
C PHE A 103 -16.50 5.37 4.65
N ASP A 104 -16.61 4.69 3.51
CA ASP A 104 -17.85 4.34 2.84
C ASP A 104 -17.87 2.84 2.52
N PRO A 105 -18.43 1.99 3.41
CA PRO A 105 -18.53 0.55 3.19
C PRO A 105 -19.38 0.14 1.99
N THR A 106 -20.13 1.07 1.39
CA THR A 106 -20.89 0.81 0.16
C THR A 106 -20.09 1.09 -1.11
N TYR A 107 -18.90 1.68 -0.96
CA TYR A 107 -18.00 1.94 -2.07
C TYR A 107 -17.55 0.63 -2.72
N SER A 108 -17.78 0.55 -4.03
CA SER A 108 -17.25 -0.49 -4.90
C SER A 108 -16.46 0.18 -6.02
N PRO A 109 -15.16 -0.11 -6.18
CA PRO A 109 -14.39 0.43 -7.29
C PRO A 109 -14.99 -0.06 -8.61
N ARG A 110 -14.97 0.82 -9.63
CA ARG A 110 -15.43 0.45 -10.98
C ARG A 110 -14.50 -0.63 -11.54
N ALA A 111 -15.09 -1.68 -12.10
CA ALA A 111 -14.40 -2.77 -12.79
C ALA A 111 -13.82 -2.32 -14.13
#